data_AF-A0A9P6H6G4-F1
#
_entry.id   AF-A0A9P6H6G4-F1
#
_cell.length_a   1.000
_cell.length_b   1.000
_cell.length_c   1.000
_cell.angle_alpha   90.00
_cell.angle_beta   90.00
_cell.angle_gamma   90.00
#
_symmetry.space_group_name_H-M   'P 1'
#
loop_
_entity.id
_entity.type
_entity.pdbx_description
1 polymer ?
#
loop_
_entity_poly.entity_id
_entity_poly.type
_entity_poly.pdbx_seq_one_letter_code
_entity_poly.pdbx_strand_id
1 'polypeptide(L)'
;MPNINATTPQLKLVSDLVDAYFTLDIKNILPFVSKNYTYQTSPKVPDLPDAAKGDHLENFGRLLSLMTGMDATFDEVIEAPGKVVLQGSGWFQIPDGNKLDYDTVVILTIVEEDGELKVSEFKDFSDPEKRAKLYGWVAKTLATGGHAA
;
A
#
# COMPACT_ATOMS: atom_id res chain seq x y z
N MET A 1 -13.65 -6.44 2.66
CA MET A 1 -12.52 -7.01 3.43
C MET A 1 -11.78 -7.95 2.49
N PRO A 2 -10.45 -7.83 2.40
CA PRO A 2 -9.65 -8.64 1.50
C PRO A 2 -9.67 -10.12 1.89
N ASN A 3 -9.66 -10.97 0.88
CA ASN A 3 -9.86 -12.42 0.97
C ASN A 3 -8.54 -13.19 1.18
N ILE A 4 -7.75 -12.84 2.20
CA ILE A 4 -6.50 -13.54 2.53
C ILE A 4 -6.78 -14.64 3.56
N ASN A 5 -6.46 -15.89 3.23
CA ASN A 5 -6.62 -17.02 4.17
C ASN A 5 -5.43 -17.10 5.15
N ALA A 6 -5.55 -16.44 6.30
CA ALA A 6 -4.49 -16.25 7.31
C ALA A 6 -4.17 -17.48 8.17
N THR A 7 -3.78 -18.60 7.57
CA THR A 7 -3.50 -19.87 8.27
C THR A 7 -2.10 -19.96 8.89
N THR A 8 -1.15 -19.15 8.44
CA THR A 8 0.24 -19.11 8.94
C THR A 8 0.54 -17.78 9.64
N PRO A 9 1.59 -17.70 10.49
CA PRO A 9 2.01 -16.44 11.09
C PRO A 9 2.36 -15.35 10.05
N GLN A 10 2.98 -15.73 8.92
CA GLN A 10 3.28 -14.80 7.83
C GLN A 10 1.99 -14.28 7.16
N LEU A 11 1.05 -15.17 6.82
CA LEU A 11 -0.21 -14.75 6.20
C LEU A 11 -1.11 -13.97 7.16
N LYS A 12 -1.03 -14.24 8.46
CA LYS A 12 -1.70 -13.44 9.50
C LYS A 12 -1.13 -12.02 9.56
N LEU A 13 0.19 -11.88 9.63
CA LEU A 13 0.85 -10.57 9.55
C LEU A 13 0.39 -9.78 8.32
N VAL A 14 0.36 -10.43 7.15
CA VAL A 14 -0.02 -9.79 5.89
C VAL A 14 -1.50 -9.43 5.88
N SER A 15 -2.39 -10.30 6.33
CA SER A 15 -3.82 -10.01 6.45
C SER A 15 -4.06 -8.80 7.37
N ASP A 16 -3.45 -8.80 8.55
CA ASP A 16 -3.61 -7.73 9.54
C ASP A 16 -3.04 -6.39 9.02
N LEU A 17 -1.89 -6.43 8.31
CA LEU A 17 -1.33 -5.27 7.63
C LEU A 17 -2.29 -4.73 6.56
N VAL A 18 -2.84 -5.60 5.72
CA VAL A 18 -3.78 -5.19 4.68
C VAL A 18 -5.03 -4.57 5.33
N ASP A 19 -5.61 -5.17 6.36
CA ASP A 19 -6.74 -4.56 7.08
C ASP A 19 -6.37 -3.17 7.64
N ALA A 20 -5.14 -2.99 8.13
CA ALA A 20 -4.66 -1.70 8.58
C ALA A 20 -4.60 -0.65 7.46
N TYR A 21 -4.20 -1.01 6.24
CA TYR A 21 -4.25 -0.10 5.08
C TYR A 21 -5.68 0.43 4.85
N PHE A 22 -6.70 -0.41 5.01
CA PHE A 22 -8.11 -0.05 4.77
C PHE A 22 -8.69 0.90 5.81
N THR A 23 -7.98 1.12 6.93
CA THR A 23 -8.34 2.16 7.89
C THR A 23 -7.98 3.57 7.43
N LEU A 24 -7.18 3.70 6.37
CA LEU A 24 -6.68 4.98 5.83
C LEU A 24 -5.91 5.82 6.86
N ASP A 25 -5.38 5.21 7.91
CA ASP A 25 -4.51 5.86 8.91
C ASP A 25 -3.15 5.16 8.96
N ILE A 26 -2.11 5.90 8.61
CA ILE A 26 -0.73 5.42 8.60
C ILE A 26 -0.31 4.86 9.96
N LYS A 27 -0.85 5.37 11.08
CA LYS A 27 -0.53 4.90 12.43
C LYS A 27 -0.91 3.44 12.65
N ASN A 28 -1.94 2.96 11.96
CA ASN A 28 -2.35 1.57 12.03
C ASN A 28 -1.42 0.65 11.22
N ILE A 29 -0.70 1.18 10.24
CA ILE A 29 0.26 0.43 9.41
C ILE A 29 1.61 0.28 10.14
N LEU A 30 2.03 1.31 10.89
CA LEU A 30 3.35 1.36 11.54
C LEU A 30 3.73 0.12 12.37
N PRO A 31 2.82 -0.51 13.15
CA PRO A 31 3.16 -1.71 13.93
C PRO A 31 3.59 -2.91 13.11
N PHE A 32 3.23 -2.99 11.83
CA PHE A 32 3.45 -4.16 10.98
C PHE A 32 4.73 -4.08 10.13
N VAL A 33 5.35 -2.91 10.06
CA VAL A 33 6.54 -2.65 9.24
C VAL A 33 7.81 -2.59 10.09
N SER A 34 8.91 -3.16 9.57
CA SER A 34 10.19 -3.23 10.27
C SER A 34 10.85 -1.86 10.39
N LYS A 35 11.81 -1.66 11.30
CA LYS A 35 12.56 -0.38 11.42
C LYS A 35 13.24 0.04 10.12
N ASN A 36 13.69 -0.92 9.31
CA ASN A 36 14.36 -0.70 8.03
C ASN A 36 13.45 -0.90 6.81
N TYR A 37 12.13 -0.83 7.00
CA TYR A 37 11.15 -0.97 5.93
C TYR A 37 11.47 -0.11 4.69
N THR A 38 11.33 -0.71 3.51
CA THR A 38 11.45 0.01 2.23
C THR A 38 10.21 -0.23 1.38
N TYR A 39 9.82 0.77 0.61
CA TYR A 39 8.74 0.67 -0.35
C TYR A 39 9.26 1.01 -1.74
N GLN A 40 8.98 0.16 -2.70
CA GLN A 40 9.43 0.30 -4.07
C GLN A 40 8.25 0.12 -5.00
N THR A 41 8.20 0.96 -6.02
CA THR A 41 7.21 0.87 -7.09
C THR A 41 7.83 0.35 -8.36
N SER A 42 7.05 -0.38 -9.14
CA SER A 42 7.41 -0.91 -10.45
C SER A 42 6.16 -0.99 -11.35
N PRO A 43 6.31 -0.82 -12.68
CA PRO A 43 7.46 -0.21 -13.32
C PRO A 43 7.70 1.21 -12.78
N LYS A 44 8.94 1.70 -12.90
CA LYS A 44 9.27 3.06 -12.45
C LYS A 44 8.47 4.05 -13.29
N VAL A 45 7.72 4.92 -12.63
CA VAL A 45 7.07 6.05 -13.29
C VAL A 45 8.11 7.18 -13.37
N PRO A 46 8.37 7.75 -14.56
CA PRO A 46 9.20 8.94 -14.68
C PRO A 46 8.73 10.04 -13.70
N ASP A 47 9.68 10.72 -13.05
CA ASP A 47 9.42 11.79 -12.07
C ASP A 47 8.79 11.38 -10.74
N LEU A 48 8.65 10.07 -10.46
CA LEU A 48 8.27 9.55 -9.15
C LEU A 48 9.45 8.76 -8.53
N PRO A 49 10.32 9.39 -7.72
CA PRO A 49 11.51 8.73 -7.19
C PRO A 49 11.13 7.64 -6.17
N ASP A 50 11.99 6.61 -6.06
CA ASP A 50 11.97 5.74 -4.89
C ASP A 50 12.24 6.58 -3.64
N ALA A 51 11.27 6.64 -2.74
CA ALA A 51 11.37 7.41 -1.52
C ALA A 51 12.00 6.56 -0.41
N ALA A 52 12.95 7.15 0.35
CA ALA A 52 13.43 6.54 1.58
C ALA A 52 12.26 6.32 2.56
N LYS A 53 12.37 5.34 3.47
CA LYS A 53 11.29 4.92 4.39
C LYS A 53 10.47 6.07 4.99
N GLY A 54 11.16 7.08 5.54
CA GLY A 54 10.53 8.23 6.17
C GLY A 54 9.70 9.05 5.19
N ASP A 55 10.30 9.39 4.05
CA ASP A 55 9.64 10.18 3.00
C ASP A 55 8.49 9.41 2.36
N HIS A 56 8.61 8.09 2.20
CA HIS A 56 7.53 7.27 1.67
C HIS A 56 6.36 7.21 2.64
N LEU A 57 6.57 6.88 3.92
CA LEU A 57 5.49 6.76 4.89
C LEU A 57 4.80 8.09 5.17
N GLU A 58 5.54 9.22 5.16
CA GLU A 58 4.94 10.54 5.28
C GLU A 58 4.09 10.89 4.04
N ASN A 59 4.63 10.72 2.83
CA ASN A 59 3.89 11.01 1.60
C ASN A 59 2.69 10.07 1.42
N PHE A 60 2.84 8.81 1.81
CA PHE A 60 1.77 7.82 1.79
C PHE A 60 0.71 8.14 2.84
N GLY A 61 1.09 8.61 4.04
CA GLY A 61 0.15 9.13 5.02
C GLY A 61 -0.67 10.32 4.51
N ARG A 62 -0.02 11.26 3.80
CA ARG A 62 -0.72 12.37 3.12
C ARG A 62 -1.67 11.86 2.05
N LEU A 63 -1.24 10.90 1.23
CA LEU A 63 -2.09 10.26 0.23
C LEU A 63 -3.34 9.64 0.86
N LEU A 64 -3.16 8.81 1.90
CA LEU A 64 -4.26 8.16 2.61
C LEU A 64 -5.24 9.18 3.21
N SER A 65 -4.74 10.29 3.75
CA SER A 65 -5.59 11.34 4.33
C SER A 65 -6.48 12.07 3.31
N LEU A 66 -6.15 11.97 2.01
CA LEU A 66 -6.95 12.53 0.93
C LEU A 66 -8.02 11.55 0.43
N MET A 67 -7.96 10.28 0.83
CA MET A 67 -8.91 9.25 0.41
C MET A 67 -10.08 9.18 1.40
N THR A 68 -11.26 8.84 0.88
CA THR A 68 -12.49 8.67 1.66
C THR A 68 -12.93 7.21 1.77
N GLY A 69 -12.31 6.33 0.98
CA GLY A 69 -12.55 4.90 1.00
C GLY A 69 -11.49 4.16 0.20
N MET A 70 -11.37 2.87 0.48
CA MET A 70 -10.55 1.95 -0.29
C MET A 70 -11.19 0.56 -0.23
N ASP A 71 -11.04 -0.20 -1.31
CA ASP A 71 -11.31 -1.62 -1.31
C ASP A 71 -10.30 -2.36 -2.19
N ALA A 72 -10.06 -3.63 -1.88
CA ALA A 72 -9.19 -4.50 -2.66
C ALA A 72 -9.61 -5.96 -2.53
N THR A 73 -9.43 -6.70 -3.61
CA THR A 73 -9.59 -8.16 -3.69
C THR A 73 -8.30 -8.76 -4.20
N PHE A 74 -7.86 -9.86 -3.59
CA PHE A 74 -6.66 -10.59 -4.00
C PHE A 74 -7.06 -11.93 -4.61
N ASP A 75 -6.86 -12.06 -5.91
CA ASP A 75 -7.20 -13.28 -6.66
C ASP A 75 -6.18 -14.39 -6.42
N GLU A 76 -4.94 -14.02 -6.13
CA GLU A 76 -3.86 -14.96 -5.84
C GLU A 76 -3.02 -14.50 -4.64
N VAL A 77 -2.75 -15.45 -3.74
CA VAL A 77 -1.89 -15.27 -2.56
C VAL A 77 -0.88 -16.42 -2.55
N ILE A 78 0.39 -16.09 -2.73
CA ILE A 78 1.49 -17.07 -2.73
C ILE A 78 2.36 -16.83 -1.50
N GLU A 79 2.47 -17.84 -0.67
CA GLU A 79 3.39 -17.83 0.47
C GLU A 79 4.67 -18.60 0.15
N ALA A 80 5.82 -18.00 0.48
CA ALA A 80 7.13 -18.64 0.45
C ALA A 80 7.90 -18.28 1.73
N PRO A 81 8.98 -19.00 2.07
CA PRO A 81 9.79 -18.67 3.24
C PRO A 81 10.24 -17.19 3.21
N GLY A 82 9.79 -16.41 4.20
CA GLY A 82 10.13 -14.99 4.33
C GLY A 82 9.52 -14.08 3.26
N LYS A 83 8.57 -14.56 2.44
CA LYS A 83 7.91 -13.76 1.40
C LYS A 83 6.44 -14.08 1.24
N VAL A 84 5.65 -13.06 0.91
CA VAL A 84 4.26 -13.23 0.47
C VAL A 84 4.05 -12.41 -0.79
N VAL A 85 3.44 -13.02 -1.80
CA VAL A 85 3.03 -12.35 -3.04
C VAL A 85 1.51 -12.25 -3.03
N LEU A 86 0.99 -11.06 -3.32
CA LEU A 86 -0.44 -10.79 -3.46
C LEU A 86 -0.68 -10.27 -4.88
N GLN A 87 -1.53 -10.92 -5.65
CA GLN A 87 -2.02 -10.37 -6.92
C GLN A 87 -3.49 -10.04 -6.76
N GLY A 88 -3.87 -8.82 -7.16
CA GLY A 88 -5.23 -8.37 -6.98
C GLY A 88 -5.55 -7.06 -7.67
N SER A 89 -6.77 -6.61 -7.43
CA SER A 89 -7.31 -5.36 -7.92
C SER A 89 -8.08 -4.65 -6.82
N GLY A 90 -8.31 -3.35 -6.99
CA GLY A 90 -8.98 -2.55 -5.99
C GLY A 90 -9.30 -1.15 -6.49
N TRP A 91 -9.76 -0.30 -5.59
CA TRP A 91 -10.00 1.10 -5.86
C TRP A 91 -9.74 1.97 -4.63
N PHE A 92 -9.37 3.21 -4.88
CA PHE A 92 -9.41 4.30 -3.91
C PHE A 92 -10.57 5.23 -4.23
N GLN A 93 -11.33 5.65 -3.22
CA GLN A 93 -12.37 6.66 -3.39
C GLN A 93 -11.83 8.02 -2.98
N ILE A 94 -11.89 8.97 -3.89
CA ILE A 94 -11.46 10.35 -3.68
C ILE A 94 -12.65 11.23 -3.23
N PRO A 95 -12.43 12.44 -2.66
CA PRO A 95 -13.47 13.21 -1.97
C PRO A 95 -14.66 13.64 -2.84
N ASP A 96 -14.50 13.70 -4.16
CA ASP A 96 -15.59 14.00 -5.10
C ASP A 96 -16.50 12.79 -5.37
N GLY A 97 -16.24 11.65 -4.71
CA GLY A 97 -16.98 10.40 -4.83
C GLY A 97 -16.49 9.50 -5.96
N ASN A 98 -15.58 9.95 -6.83
CA ASN A 98 -15.02 9.12 -7.89
C ASN A 98 -14.12 8.03 -7.32
N LYS A 99 -14.04 6.92 -8.07
CA LYS A 99 -13.15 5.79 -7.77
C LYS A 99 -11.99 5.77 -8.75
N LEU A 100 -10.80 5.53 -8.19
CA LEU A 100 -9.56 5.32 -8.92
C LEU A 100 -9.17 3.85 -8.75
N ASP A 101 -9.45 3.06 -9.78
CA ASP A 101 -9.12 1.64 -9.79
C ASP A 101 -7.61 1.43 -9.90
N TYR A 102 -7.13 0.30 -9.38
CA TYR A 102 -5.77 -0.18 -9.55
C TYR A 102 -5.75 -1.71 -9.69
N ASP A 103 -4.79 -2.21 -10.46
CA ASP A 103 -4.40 -3.62 -10.45
C ASP A 103 -2.96 -3.68 -9.99
N THR A 104 -2.62 -4.67 -9.17
CA THR A 104 -1.30 -4.77 -8.57
C THR A 104 -0.86 -6.21 -8.35
N VAL A 105 0.44 -6.45 -8.48
CA VAL A 105 1.14 -7.53 -7.81
C VAL A 105 2.00 -6.91 -6.72
N VAL A 106 1.85 -7.35 -5.48
CA VAL A 106 2.63 -6.91 -4.33
C VAL A 106 3.52 -8.05 -3.86
N ILE A 107 4.81 -7.77 -3.66
CA ILE A 107 5.73 -8.70 -3.01
C ILE A 107 6.15 -8.10 -1.67
N LEU A 108 5.85 -8.82 -0.60
CA LEU A 108 6.20 -8.48 0.77
C LEU A 108 7.36 -9.36 1.21
N THR A 109 8.46 -8.76 1.66
CA THR A 109 9.54 -9.48 2.35
C THR A 109 9.30 -9.40 3.85
N ILE A 110 9.29 -10.56 4.51
CA ILE A 110 8.99 -10.72 5.94
C ILE A 110 10.28 -11.08 6.67
N VAL A 111 10.52 -10.42 7.80
CA VAL A 111 11.66 -10.66 8.69
C VAL A 111 11.17 -10.79 10.12
N GLU A 112 11.97 -11.42 10.97
CA GLU A 112 11.79 -11.36 12.42
C GLU A 112 12.60 -10.19 12.97
N GLU A 113 11.97 -9.30 13.72
CA GLU A 113 12.57 -8.16 14.39
C GLU A 113 12.06 -8.12 15.84
N ASP A 114 12.97 -8.15 16.81
CA ASP A 114 12.64 -8.13 18.24
C ASP A 114 11.65 -9.26 18.67
N GLY A 115 11.69 -10.41 17.99
CA GLY A 115 10.81 -11.56 18.25
C GLY A 115 9.43 -11.49 17.59
N GLU A 116 9.19 -10.47 16.75
CA GLU A 116 7.93 -10.29 16.02
C GLU A 116 8.17 -10.33 14.51
N LEU A 117 7.25 -10.92 13.75
CA LEU A 117 7.29 -10.83 12.29
C LEU A 117 6.91 -9.41 11.85
N LYS A 118 7.70 -8.85 10.93
CA LYS A 118 7.49 -7.54 10.33
C LYS A 118 7.71 -7.60 8.82
N VAL A 119 7.04 -6.71 8.08
CA VAL A 119 7.35 -6.47 6.67
C VAL A 119 8.55 -5.52 6.57
N SER A 120 9.62 -5.95 5.92
CA SER A 120 10.83 -5.15 5.69
C SER A 120 10.93 -4.56 4.28
N GLU A 121 10.21 -5.12 3.32
CA GLU A 121 10.18 -4.60 1.96
C GLU A 121 8.78 -4.80 1.39
N PHE A 122 8.27 -3.76 0.74
CA PHE A 122 7.03 -3.78 -0.03
C PHE A 122 7.36 -3.38 -1.46
N LYS A 123 7.23 -4.32 -2.40
CA LYS A 123 7.37 -4.06 -3.83
C LYS A 123 6.00 -4.09 -4.48
N ASP A 124 5.60 -2.95 -5.03
CA ASP A 124 4.33 -2.74 -5.68
C ASP A 124 4.54 -2.73 -7.21
N PHE A 125 3.95 -3.71 -7.90
CA PHE A 125 3.88 -3.80 -9.34
C PHE A 125 2.47 -3.44 -9.81
N SER A 126 2.19 -2.15 -9.90
CA SER A 126 0.89 -1.64 -10.34
C SER A 126 0.88 -1.29 -11.83
N ASP A 127 -0.30 -1.32 -12.43
CA ASP A 127 -0.52 -0.77 -13.77
C ASP A 127 -0.04 0.70 -13.85
N PRO A 128 0.88 1.03 -14.78
CA PRO A 128 1.47 2.36 -14.85
C PRO A 128 0.49 3.46 -15.24
N GLU A 129 -0.52 3.17 -16.05
CA GLU A 129 -1.51 4.15 -16.48
C GLU A 129 -2.45 4.52 -15.32
N LYS A 130 -2.95 3.48 -14.61
CA LYS A 130 -3.77 3.67 -13.41
C LYS A 130 -2.99 4.40 -12.31
N ARG A 131 -1.72 4.05 -12.13
CA ARG A 131 -0.83 4.73 -11.17
C ARG A 131 -0.60 6.19 -11.57
N ALA A 132 -0.30 6.48 -12.83
CA ALA A 132 -0.12 7.85 -13.30
C ALA A 132 -1.38 8.69 -13.08
N LYS A 133 -2.58 8.12 -13.30
CA LYS A 133 -3.86 8.79 -13.01
C LYS A 133 -4.01 9.13 -11.52
N LEU A 134 -3.69 8.19 -10.62
CA LEU A 134 -3.72 8.41 -9.17
C LEU A 134 -2.77 9.54 -8.76
N TYR A 135 -1.48 9.44 -9.11
CA TYR A 135 -0.50 10.45 -8.71
C TYR A 135 -0.73 11.81 -9.38
N GLY A 136 -1.26 11.83 -10.61
CA GLY A 136 -1.68 13.06 -11.28
C GLY A 136 -2.81 13.78 -10.52
N TRP A 137 -3.77 13.01 -10.01
CA TRP A 137 -4.82 13.55 -9.13
C TRP A 137 -4.22 14.09 -7.82
N VAL A 138 -3.36 13.32 -7.14
CA VAL A 138 -2.71 13.72 -5.88
C VAL A 138 -1.94 15.02 -6.05
N ALA A 139 -1.10 15.12 -7.08
CA ALA A 139 -0.32 16.32 -7.37
C ALA A 139 -1.22 17.54 -7.58
N LYS A 140 -2.32 17.38 -8.32
CA LYS A 140 -3.32 18.45 -8.51
C LYS A 140 -3.98 18.86 -7.19
N THR A 141 -4.42 17.90 -6.38
CA THR A 141 -5.10 18.14 -5.10
C THR A 141 -4.19 18.86 -4.09
N LEU A 142 -2.92 18.45 -4.01
CA LEU A 142 -1.93 19.11 -3.15
C LEU A 142 -1.60 20.52 -3.63
N ALA A 143 -1.49 20.74 -4.95
CA ALA A 143 -1.24 22.06 -5.52
C ALA A 143 -2.37 23.07 -5.25
N THR A 144 -3.61 22.60 -5.10
CA THR A 144 -4.77 23.45 -4.78
C THR A 144 -5.03 23.61 -3.27
N GLY A 145 -4.10 23.18 -2.41
CA GLY A 145 -4.20 23.37 -0.95
C GLY A 145 -4.97 22.27 -0.21
N GLY A 146 -5.32 21.16 -0.86
CA GLY A 146 -5.81 19.94 -0.20
C GLY A 146 -7.05 20.08 0.68
N HIS A 147 -7.85 21.14 0.54
CA HIS A 147 -9.09 21.29 1.28
C HIS A 147 -10.23 20.80 0.40
N ALA A 148 -10.71 19.59 0.66
CA ALA A 148 -12.09 19.25 0.37
C ALA A 148 -12.97 20.26 1.14
N ALA A 149 -13.87 20.92 0.42
CA ALA A 149 -14.88 21.80 0.98
C ALA A 149 -15.82 21.04 1.93
#